data_AF-A0A3S5C2L7-F1
#
_entry.id   AF-A0A3S5C2L7-F1
#
_cell.length_a   1.000
_cell.length_b   1.000
_cell.length_c   1.000
_cell.angle_alpha   90.00
_cell.angle_beta   90.00
_cell.angle_gamma   90.00
#
_symmetry.space_group_name_H-M   'P 1'
#
loop_
_entity.id
_entity.type
_entity.pdbx_description
1 polymer ?
#
loop_
_entity_poly.entity_id
_entity_poly.type
_entity_poly.pdbx_seq_one_letter_code
_entity_poly.pdbx_strand_id
1 'polypeptide(L)'
;VFERSLTKQGLIFKLNTKVLSATRIDTTITVATEASKSGEVENLSCDTLLVCIGRRPYTHNLGLETVGIKTDEKGRIPVNKLFQTSVPSVYAIGDCIPGQMLAHKAEDEGILCVEGICGGAVHLDYNCIPSVIYTHPEVAWVGKTEEALKEDKMPYK
;
A
#
# COMPACT_ATOMS: atom_id res chain seq x y z
N VAL A 1 -13.76 16.01 -2.41
CA VAL A 1 -13.74 16.98 -1.28
C VAL A 1 -12.34 17.14 -0.68
N PHE A 2 -11.65 16.03 -0.41
CA PHE A 2 -10.31 16.03 0.17
C PHE A 2 -9.27 16.83 -0.63
N GLU A 3 -9.07 16.50 -1.92
CA GLU A 3 -8.16 17.24 -2.82
C GLU A 3 -8.43 18.75 -2.81
N ARG A 4 -9.70 19.15 -2.97
CA ARG A 4 -10.13 20.56 -2.93
C ARG A 4 -9.72 21.27 -1.63
N SER A 5 -9.76 20.58 -0.49
CA SER A 5 -9.33 21.13 0.80
C SER A 5 -7.83 21.40 0.81
N LEU A 6 -7.02 20.45 0.35
CA LEU A 6 -5.57 20.59 0.26
C LEU A 6 -5.14 21.65 -0.78
N THR A 7 -5.85 21.76 -1.90
CA THR A 7 -5.61 22.83 -2.88
C THR A 7 -5.87 24.21 -2.28
N LYS A 8 -6.91 24.36 -1.45
CA LYS A 8 -7.17 25.62 -0.74
C LYS A 8 -6.05 25.98 0.25
N GLN A 9 -5.32 24.98 0.75
CA GLN A 9 -4.15 25.18 1.62
C GLN A 9 -2.85 25.47 0.86
N GLY A 10 -2.87 25.40 -0.48
CA GLY A 10 -1.73 25.71 -1.35
C GLY A 10 -1.06 24.52 -2.01
N LEU A 11 -1.55 23.28 -1.83
CA LEU A 11 -0.99 22.13 -2.54
C LEU A 11 -1.44 22.13 -4.01
N ILE A 12 -0.47 22.03 -4.91
CA ILE A 12 -0.70 21.92 -6.36
C ILE A 12 -0.65 20.45 -6.74
N PHE A 13 -1.70 19.96 -7.42
CA PHE A 13 -1.78 18.59 -7.91
C PHE A 13 -1.71 18.56 -9.44
N LYS A 14 -0.85 17.70 -9.97
CA LYS A 14 -0.85 17.30 -11.40
C LYS A 14 -1.24 15.82 -11.48
N LEU A 15 -2.55 15.57 -11.51
CA LEU A 15 -3.13 14.23 -11.68
C LEU A 15 -3.16 13.83 -13.15
N ASN A 16 -3.26 12.53 -13.45
CA ASN A 16 -3.17 12.01 -14.83
C ASN A 16 -1.88 12.47 -15.54
N THR A 17 -0.77 12.46 -14.79
CA THR A 17 0.54 12.88 -15.24
C THR A 17 1.55 11.78 -14.89
N LYS A 18 2.27 11.30 -15.90
CA LYS A 18 3.33 10.30 -15.75
C LYS A 18 4.66 11.03 -15.56
N VAL A 19 5.45 10.60 -14.59
CA VAL A 19 6.84 11.04 -14.46
C VAL A 19 7.69 10.17 -15.37
N LEU A 20 8.44 10.79 -16.29
CA LEU A 20 9.32 10.09 -17.23
C LEU A 20 10.73 9.93 -16.66
N SER A 21 11.27 10.99 -16.06
CA SER A 21 12.60 11.00 -15.46
C SER A 21 12.74 12.14 -14.46
N ALA A 22 13.76 12.05 -13.61
CA ALA A 22 14.22 13.12 -12.75
C ALA A 22 15.75 13.20 -12.82
N THR A 23 16.28 14.39 -13.14
CA THR A 23 17.72 14.63 -13.28
C THR A 23 18.13 15.77 -12.38
N ARG A 24 19.20 15.58 -11.62
CA ARG A 24 19.77 16.64 -10.78
C ARG A 24 20.96 17.28 -11.49
N ILE A 25 20.95 18.61 -11.58
CA ILE A 25 22.07 19.43 -12.05
C ILE A 25 22.34 20.45 -10.95
N ASP A 26 23.53 20.38 -10.36
CA ASP A 26 23.91 21.17 -9.18
C ASP A 26 22.91 21.04 -8.01
N THR A 27 22.16 22.12 -7.75
CA THR A 27 21.15 22.22 -6.69
C THR A 27 19.72 22.03 -7.20
N THR A 28 19.51 22.04 -8.52
CA THR A 28 18.19 21.96 -9.13
C THR A 28 17.90 20.54 -9.61
N ILE A 29 16.68 20.06 -9.35
CA ILE A 29 16.14 18.81 -9.87
C ILE A 29 15.13 19.15 -10.96
N THR A 30 15.36 18.66 -12.17
CA THR A 30 14.41 18.74 -13.29
C THR A 30 13.65 17.44 -13.41
N VAL A 31 12.34 17.48 -13.31
CA VAL A 31 11.42 16.35 -13.45
C VAL A 31 10.69 16.47 -14.79
N ALA A 32 10.96 15.53 -15.70
CA ALA A 32 10.24 15.44 -16.96
C ALA A 32 8.93 14.69 -16.74
N THR A 33 7.83 15.28 -17.18
CA THR A 33 6.48 14.75 -17.01
C THR A 33 5.73 14.70 -18.34
N GLU A 34 4.78 13.77 -18.45
CA GLU A 34 3.95 13.58 -19.63
C GLU A 34 2.47 13.52 -19.20
N ALA A 35 1.62 14.33 -19.82
CA ALA A 35 0.19 14.26 -19.61
C ALA A 35 -0.38 12.95 -20.17
N SER A 36 -1.01 12.12 -19.32
CA SER A 36 -1.41 10.75 -19.68
C SER A 36 -2.45 10.67 -20.81
N LYS A 37 -3.16 11.77 -21.10
CA LYS A 37 -4.17 11.84 -22.17
C LYS A 37 -3.67 12.46 -23.47
N SER A 38 -2.86 13.51 -23.41
CA SER A 38 -2.40 14.26 -24.59
C SER A 38 -0.99 13.87 -25.05
N GLY A 39 -0.17 13.25 -24.20
CA GLY A 39 1.24 13.00 -24.49
C GLY A 39 2.12 14.26 -24.45
N GLU A 40 1.59 15.39 -23.99
CA GLU A 40 2.34 16.64 -23.86
C GLU A 40 3.40 16.51 -22.77
N VAL A 41 4.63 16.93 -23.08
CA VAL A 41 5.78 16.84 -22.18
C VAL A 41 6.10 18.19 -21.57
N GLU A 42 6.29 18.21 -20.25
CA GLU A 42 6.62 19.40 -19.45
C GLU A 42 7.78 19.08 -18.50
N ASN A 43 8.68 20.05 -18.31
CA ASN A 43 9.76 19.98 -17.33
C ASN A 43 9.45 20.84 -16.11
N LEU A 44 9.40 20.22 -14.92
CA LEU A 44 9.23 20.89 -13.65
C LEU A 44 10.58 21.01 -12.94
N SER A 45 10.86 22.15 -12.32
CA SER A 45 12.09 22.35 -11.53
C SER A 45 11.77 22.46 -10.04
N CYS A 46 12.57 21.80 -9.19
CA CYS A 46 12.48 21.91 -7.74
C CYS A 46 13.84 21.72 -7.06
N ASP A 47 13.97 22.18 -5.82
CA ASP A 47 15.18 21.98 -5.01
C ASP A 47 15.21 20.60 -4.33
N THR A 48 14.03 19.99 -4.15
CA THR A 48 13.86 18.71 -3.47
C THR A 48 12.76 17.89 -4.14
N LEU A 49 13.03 16.59 -4.31
CA LEU A 49 12.08 15.63 -4.88
C LEU A 49 11.82 14.51 -3.86
N LEU A 50 10.56 14.39 -3.42
CA LEU A 50 10.10 13.27 -2.61
C LEU A 50 9.51 12.18 -3.51
N VAL A 51 10.07 10.97 -3.47
CA VAL A 51 9.57 9.81 -4.22
C VAL A 51 8.76 8.91 -3.29
N CYS A 52 7.44 8.98 -3.39
CA CYS A 52 6.50 8.23 -2.55
C CYS A 52 5.47 7.44 -3.37
N ILE A 53 5.96 6.63 -4.33
CA ILE A 53 5.12 5.87 -5.29
C ILE A 53 4.52 4.56 -4.73
N GLY A 54 4.82 4.22 -3.48
CA GLY A 54 4.37 3.01 -2.82
C GLY A 54 5.46 2.30 -2.03
N ARG A 55 5.09 1.20 -1.39
CA ARG A 55 5.98 0.30 -0.65
C ARG A 55 5.93 -1.09 -1.28
N ARG A 56 6.95 -1.91 -0.99
CA ARG A 56 7.03 -3.31 -1.42
C ARG A 56 7.50 -4.19 -0.25
N PRO A 57 7.11 -5.47 -0.20
CA PRO A 57 7.60 -6.40 0.80
C PRO A 57 9.14 -6.49 0.74
N TYR A 58 9.76 -6.66 1.90
CA TYR A 58 11.21 -6.83 2.01
C TYR A 58 11.54 -8.24 2.51
N THR A 59 12.04 -9.08 1.62
CA THR A 59 12.42 -10.48 1.88
C THR A 59 13.84 -10.80 1.40
N HIS A 60 14.62 -9.76 1.10
CA HIS A 60 15.97 -9.89 0.58
C HIS A 60 16.89 -10.60 1.57
N ASN A 61 17.65 -11.60 1.09
CA ASN A 61 18.57 -12.43 1.88
C ASN A 61 17.92 -13.12 3.09
N LEU A 62 16.60 -13.37 3.08
CA LEU A 62 15.90 -14.06 4.17
C LEU A 62 16.05 -15.59 4.09
N GLY A 63 16.60 -16.13 2.99
CA GLY A 63 16.78 -17.58 2.80
C GLY A 63 15.51 -18.33 2.38
N LEU A 64 14.51 -17.62 1.83
CA LEU A 64 13.24 -18.22 1.40
C LEU A 64 13.44 -19.38 0.43
N GLU A 65 14.36 -19.25 -0.53
CA GLU A 65 14.67 -20.31 -1.49
C GLU A 65 15.27 -21.55 -0.81
N THR A 66 16.13 -21.36 0.20
CA THR A 66 16.77 -22.45 0.96
C THR A 66 15.74 -23.30 1.70
N VAL A 67 14.64 -22.70 2.14
CA VAL A 67 13.54 -23.40 2.82
C VAL A 67 12.37 -23.75 1.89
N GLY A 68 12.47 -23.46 0.59
CA GLY A 68 11.44 -23.80 -0.41
C GLY A 68 10.18 -22.93 -0.36
N ILE A 69 10.27 -21.70 0.15
CA ILE A 69 9.19 -20.72 0.14
C ILE A 69 9.35 -19.83 -1.09
N LYS A 70 8.29 -19.76 -1.91
CA LYS A 70 8.24 -18.87 -3.08
C LYS A 70 7.37 -17.65 -2.77
N THR A 71 7.78 -16.49 -3.27
CA THR A 71 6.93 -15.29 -3.25
C THR A 71 5.95 -15.28 -4.42
N ASP A 72 4.90 -14.49 -4.32
CA ASP A 72 4.03 -14.18 -5.45
C ASP A 72 4.67 -13.16 -6.43
N GLU A 73 3.93 -12.76 -7.46
CA GLU A 73 4.38 -11.83 -8.50
C GLU A 73 4.67 -10.42 -7.97
N LYS A 74 4.22 -10.07 -6.76
CA LYS A 74 4.48 -8.80 -6.07
C LYS A 74 5.55 -8.94 -4.99
N GLY A 75 6.20 -10.09 -4.87
CA GLY A 75 7.26 -10.36 -3.89
C GLY A 75 6.74 -10.65 -2.47
N ARG A 76 5.44 -10.89 -2.30
CA ARG A 76 4.83 -11.19 -0.99
C ARG A 76 4.93 -12.68 -0.70
N ILE A 77 4.98 -13.07 0.57
CA ILE A 77 4.96 -14.45 1.00
C ILE A 77 3.49 -14.93 1.04
N PRO A 78 3.08 -15.90 0.22
CA PRO A 78 1.74 -16.47 0.30
C PRO A 78 1.55 -17.21 1.61
N VAL A 79 0.42 -16.98 2.27
CA VAL A 79 0.05 -17.65 3.51
C VAL A 79 -1.37 -18.17 3.47
N ASN A 80 -1.66 -19.19 4.29
CA ASN A 80 -3.02 -19.67 4.52
C ASN A 80 -3.75 -18.83 5.59
N LYS A 81 -4.96 -19.24 5.99
CA LYS A 81 -5.78 -18.56 7.01
C LYS A 81 -5.16 -18.53 8.42
N LEU A 82 -4.15 -19.37 8.68
CA LEU A 82 -3.40 -19.43 9.93
C LEU A 82 -2.04 -18.73 9.81
N PHE A 83 -1.83 -17.93 8.76
CA PHE A 83 -0.56 -17.24 8.47
C PHE A 83 0.63 -18.17 8.17
N GLN A 84 0.38 -19.46 7.91
CA GLN A 84 1.43 -20.42 7.54
C GLN A 84 1.82 -20.28 6.08
N THR A 85 3.10 -20.37 5.81
CA THR A 85 3.67 -20.43 4.45
C THR A 85 3.51 -21.83 3.84
N SER A 86 4.15 -22.09 2.68
CA SER A 86 4.27 -23.44 2.13
C SER A 86 5.03 -24.41 3.04
N VAL A 87 5.82 -23.91 4.00
CA VAL A 87 6.47 -24.69 5.05
C VAL A 87 5.64 -24.58 6.34
N PRO A 88 5.03 -25.67 6.84
CA PRO A 88 4.04 -25.59 7.94
C PRO A 88 4.54 -24.98 9.26
N SER A 89 5.85 -25.03 9.51
CA SER A 89 6.48 -24.46 10.70
C SER A 89 6.93 -23.01 10.53
N VAL A 90 6.78 -22.43 9.33
CA VAL A 90 7.16 -21.05 9.03
C VAL A 90 5.91 -20.23 8.75
N TYR A 91 5.82 -19.08 9.41
CA TYR A 91 4.69 -18.17 9.35
C TYR A 91 5.15 -16.79 8.84
N ALA A 92 4.23 -16.01 8.29
CA ALA A 92 4.50 -14.64 7.84
C ALA A 92 3.28 -13.74 8.07
N ILE A 93 3.51 -12.48 8.46
CA ILE A 93 2.49 -11.49 8.81
C ILE A 93 2.89 -10.09 8.32
N GLY A 94 1.96 -9.14 8.38
CA GLY A 94 2.19 -7.72 8.15
C GLY A 94 2.45 -7.37 6.69
N ASP A 95 3.41 -6.47 6.47
CA ASP A 95 3.73 -5.90 5.17
C ASP A 95 4.35 -6.90 4.17
N CYS A 96 4.80 -8.08 4.63
CA CYS A 96 5.40 -9.08 3.75
C CYS A 96 4.40 -10.07 3.14
N ILE A 97 3.13 -10.02 3.52
CA ILE A 97 2.05 -10.89 3.02
C ILE A 97 0.97 -10.08 2.27
N PRO A 98 0.01 -10.71 1.57
CA PRO A 98 -1.14 -10.00 0.99
C PRO A 98 -1.97 -9.23 2.03
N GLY A 99 -2.49 -8.07 1.64
CA GLY A 99 -3.36 -7.23 2.48
C GLY A 99 -2.94 -5.75 2.47
N GLN A 100 -3.61 -4.94 3.29
CA GLN A 100 -3.25 -3.54 3.51
C GLN A 100 -1.93 -3.44 4.30
N MET A 101 -1.02 -2.56 3.88
CA MET A 101 0.26 -2.31 4.55
C MET A 101 0.10 -1.26 5.65
N LEU A 102 -0.54 -1.66 6.75
CA LEU A 102 -0.89 -0.82 7.90
C LEU A 102 -0.32 -1.41 9.19
N ALA A 103 0.08 -0.55 10.13
CA ALA A 103 0.71 -0.98 11.37
C ALA A 103 -0.23 -1.85 12.23
N HIS A 104 -1.44 -1.37 12.51
CA HIS A 104 -2.44 -2.10 13.31
C HIS A 104 -2.89 -3.40 12.66
N LYS A 105 -2.87 -3.49 11.32
CA LYS A 105 -3.09 -4.76 10.60
C LYS A 105 -1.99 -5.76 10.92
N ALA A 106 -0.72 -5.34 10.89
CA ALA A 106 0.40 -6.23 11.22
C ALA A 106 0.40 -6.65 12.70
N GLU A 107 -0.05 -5.76 13.59
CA GLU A 107 -0.23 -6.05 15.02
C GLU A 107 -1.29 -7.15 15.24
N ASP A 108 -2.49 -6.98 14.68
CA ASP A 108 -3.59 -7.97 14.80
C ASP A 108 -3.21 -9.33 14.20
N GLU A 109 -2.57 -9.35 13.03
CA GLU A 109 -2.08 -10.59 12.43
C GLU A 109 -1.02 -11.26 13.30
N GLY A 110 -0.17 -10.49 13.98
CA GLY A 110 0.83 -11.02 14.89
C GLY A 110 0.20 -11.72 16.09
N ILE A 111 -0.79 -11.08 16.73
CA ILE A 111 -1.55 -11.65 17.85
C ILE A 111 -2.24 -12.94 17.41
N LEU A 112 -2.99 -12.89 16.31
CA LEU A 112 -3.76 -14.03 15.83
C LEU A 112 -2.87 -15.18 15.34
N CYS A 113 -1.72 -14.89 14.76
CA CYS A 113 -0.74 -15.90 14.36
C CYS A 113 -0.25 -16.69 15.58
N VAL A 114 0.14 -16.01 16.66
CA VAL A 114 0.64 -16.71 17.86
C VAL A 114 -0.46 -17.44 18.61
N GLU A 115 -1.67 -16.89 18.68
CA GLU A 115 -2.84 -17.60 19.22
C GLU A 115 -3.14 -18.87 18.44
N GLY A 116 -3.08 -18.81 17.10
CA GLY A 116 -3.23 -19.97 16.23
C GLY A 116 -2.15 -21.04 16.42
N ILE A 117 -0.89 -20.62 16.62
CA ILE A 117 0.22 -21.54 16.98
C ILE A 117 -0.08 -22.28 18.28
N CYS A 118 -0.73 -21.61 19.24
CA CYS A 118 -1.16 -22.20 20.51
C CYS A 118 -2.48 -23.01 20.44
N GLY A 119 -3.05 -23.20 19.24
CA GLY A 119 -4.30 -23.95 19.04
C GLY A 119 -5.58 -23.13 19.26
N GLY A 120 -5.46 -21.80 19.38
CA GLY A 120 -6.57 -20.86 19.43
C GLY A 120 -7.27 -20.68 18.07
N ALA A 121 -8.42 -20.02 18.10
CA ALA A 121 -9.13 -19.65 16.88
C ALA A 121 -8.43 -18.48 16.18
N VAL A 122 -8.36 -18.51 14.85
CA VAL A 122 -7.76 -17.45 14.03
C VAL A 122 -8.83 -16.86 13.12
N HIS A 123 -9.17 -15.59 13.35
CA HIS A 123 -10.13 -14.86 12.53
C HIS A 123 -9.78 -13.37 12.49
N LEU A 124 -9.60 -12.84 11.28
CA LEU A 124 -9.43 -11.41 11.03
C LEU A 124 -10.38 -10.99 9.91
N ASP A 125 -11.27 -10.04 10.21
CA ASP A 125 -12.08 -9.39 9.17
C ASP A 125 -11.33 -8.17 8.62
N TYR A 126 -10.65 -8.36 7.49
CA TYR A 126 -9.92 -7.30 6.80
C TYR A 126 -10.81 -6.12 6.37
N ASN A 127 -12.12 -6.33 6.22
CA ASN A 127 -13.05 -5.24 5.90
C ASN A 127 -13.29 -4.31 7.10
N CYS A 128 -13.01 -4.77 8.32
CA CYS A 128 -13.11 -3.98 9.54
C CYS A 128 -11.82 -3.24 9.91
N ILE A 129 -10.76 -3.34 9.10
CA ILE A 129 -9.50 -2.62 9.33
C ILE A 129 -9.65 -1.17 8.84
N PRO A 130 -9.55 -0.17 9.73
CA PRO A 130 -9.66 1.23 9.32
C PRO A 130 -8.40 1.70 8.58
N SER A 131 -8.58 2.70 7.73
CA SER A 131 -7.50 3.45 7.08
C SER A 131 -7.58 4.92 7.47
N VAL A 132 -6.43 5.57 7.66
CA VAL A 132 -6.34 6.95 8.14
C VAL A 132 -5.29 7.73 7.34
N ILE A 133 -5.63 8.99 6.99
CA ILE A 133 -4.72 10.00 6.44
C ILE A 133 -4.65 11.16 7.45
N TYR A 134 -3.46 11.37 8.01
CA TYR A 134 -3.19 12.32 9.10
C TYR A 134 -2.96 13.77 8.61
N THR A 135 -3.71 14.22 7.61
CA THR A 135 -3.71 15.63 7.17
C THR A 135 -4.61 16.48 8.06
N HIS A 136 -4.66 17.80 7.85
CA HIS A 136 -5.73 18.64 8.37
C HIS A 136 -6.57 19.19 7.22
N PRO A 137 -7.86 18.84 7.08
CA PRO A 137 -8.60 17.89 7.91
C PRO A 137 -8.09 16.45 7.76
N GLU A 138 -8.28 15.65 8.80
CA GLU A 138 -8.00 14.20 8.78
C GLU A 138 -9.02 13.49 7.89
N VAL A 139 -8.63 12.32 7.37
CA VAL A 139 -9.53 11.43 6.63
C VAL A 139 -9.43 10.04 7.22
N ALA A 140 -10.57 9.40 7.50
CA ALA A 140 -10.61 8.01 7.91
C ALA A 140 -11.77 7.28 7.23
N TRP A 141 -11.61 5.99 6.97
CA TRP A 141 -12.68 5.12 6.47
C TRP A 141 -12.46 3.68 6.94
N VAL A 142 -13.54 2.90 6.94
CA VAL A 142 -13.56 1.47 7.23
C VAL A 142 -14.69 0.85 6.41
N GLY A 143 -14.55 -0.42 6.02
CA GLY A 143 -15.53 -1.11 5.19
C GLY A 143 -15.40 -0.81 3.69
N LYS A 144 -16.49 -1.03 2.96
CA LYS A 144 -16.53 -0.92 1.50
C LYS A 144 -16.72 0.53 1.05
N THR A 145 -16.09 0.89 -0.06
CA THR A 145 -16.37 2.15 -0.76
C THR A 145 -17.67 2.06 -1.55
N GLU A 146 -18.21 3.20 -1.96
CA GLU A 146 -19.40 3.27 -2.81
C GLU A 146 -19.15 2.54 -4.15
N GLU A 147 -17.97 2.68 -4.73
CA GLU A 147 -17.56 2.02 -5.98
C GLU A 147 -17.58 0.50 -5.82
N ALA A 148 -17.01 -0.02 -4.74
CA ALA A 148 -17.02 -1.46 -4.45
C ALA A 148 -18.45 -2.00 -4.28
N LEU A 149 -19.34 -1.25 -3.60
CA LEU A 149 -20.74 -1.63 -3.46
C LEU A 149 -21.48 -1.65 -4.79
N LYS A 150 -21.21 -0.69 -5.69
CA LYS A 150 -21.76 -0.66 -7.05
C LYS A 150 -21.27 -1.84 -7.89
N GLU A 151 -19.98 -2.15 -7.85
CA GLU A 151 -19.38 -3.30 -8.55
C GLU A 151 -20.00 -4.62 -8.08
N ASP A 152 -20.18 -4.76 -6.77
CA ASP A 152 -20.84 -5.92 -6.15
C ASP A 152 -22.37 -5.93 -6.35
N LYS A 153 -22.95 -4.91 -6.97
CA LYS A 153 -24.39 -4.71 -7.15
C LYS A 153 -25.18 -4.80 -5.85
N MET A 154 -24.59 -4.30 -4.76
CA MET A 154 -25.21 -4.29 -3.44
C MET A 154 -26.13 -3.07 -3.31
N PRO A 155 -27.40 -3.23 -2.92
CA PRO A 155 -28.25 -2.10 -2.56
C PRO A 155 -27.69 -1.40 -1.31
N TYR A 156 -27.46 -0.09 -1.38
CA TYR A 156 -27.02 0.75 -0.26
C TYR A 156 -27.79 2.07 -0.21
N LYS A 157 -27.66 2.81 0.88
CA LYS A 157 -28.26 4.13 1.09
C LYS A 157 -27.23 5.08 1.67
#